data_AF-A0A7Y4QAL3-F1
#
_entry.id   AF-A0A7Y4QAL3-F1
#
_cell.length_a   1.000
_cell.length_b   1.000
_cell.length_c   1.000
_cell.angle_alpha   90.00
_cell.angle_beta   90.00
_cell.angle_gamma   90.00
#
_symmetry.space_group_name_H-M   'P 1'
#
loop_
_entity.id
_entity.type
_entity.pdbx_description
1 polymer ?
#
loop_
_entity_poly.entity_id
_entity_poly.type
_entity_poly.pdbx_seq_one_letter_code
_entity_poly.pdbx_strand_id
1 'polypeptide(L)'
;MINRFLLSSLVVLISVFTSHAANYFWVGNSGNWTDVSHWATTSGGSTKHTVPPTSLDDVFFDANSFSLASQTVTVTSGAVCRSMNWTGATNTPKISSFFNDIDIYGSLIIPATVNRDFLGNVHFKATSGAHTIDLANLPLSTPNNEIISFEGVGGTWTLSSGLTIYRVDLKGGTLNTNNQPLTISLFSSSGTNARALTLGSSVITCATWDVQSATGLTMTPSASAITTTFRFNGKGLTYNNLVISGTVELYDNNIFNTITLQAGAILKLKEGTTQTISGLVSNGSAGNPVTIKTVTDGVIATFSKASGSVSINNARIQDNTATGGATFSAPVGSVDLGNVTGWNITVVEPTTQVTSAQFTKVLPTSVELRWTIGNGSKRLVVVRQAGTTFVDDPVDGTTYTAGAFGAGSTIGTGNYVVYSGNADRTLITGLTANTAYFFKVYEFSGTGATSNFLITSEATATTTTLPSTAVIMSNSPVTVCTGKYYDTGGNGVY
;
A
#
# COMPACT_ATOMS: atom_id res chain seq x y z
N MET A 1 41.06 18.56 -90.84
CA MET A 1 42.20 18.29 -89.96
C MET A 1 41.73 18.41 -88.51
N ILE A 2 41.69 17.28 -87.81
CA ILE A 2 42.00 17.06 -86.38
C ILE A 2 42.21 18.34 -85.54
N ASN A 3 41.43 18.55 -84.46
CA ASN A 3 41.92 18.22 -83.10
C ASN A 3 40.83 18.23 -82.01
N ARG A 4 40.99 17.31 -81.08
CA ARG A 4 40.12 16.91 -79.95
C ARG A 4 40.43 17.72 -78.68
N PHE A 5 39.60 17.47 -77.65
CA PHE A 5 39.81 17.62 -76.20
C PHE A 5 39.33 18.94 -75.56
N LEU A 6 38.68 18.98 -74.40
CA LEU A 6 38.46 17.97 -73.35
C LEU A 6 37.24 18.44 -72.51
N LEU A 7 36.19 17.61 -72.39
CA LEU A 7 35.12 17.81 -71.40
C LEU A 7 35.56 17.05 -70.14
N SER A 8 35.99 17.76 -69.10
CA SER A 8 36.39 17.17 -67.81
C SER A 8 35.14 16.77 -67.02
N SER A 9 34.76 15.51 -67.13
CA SER A 9 33.77 14.88 -66.26
C SER A 9 34.35 14.71 -64.85
N LEU A 10 33.83 15.49 -63.88
CA LEU A 10 34.03 15.25 -62.46
C LEU A 10 33.13 14.08 -62.04
N VAL A 11 33.66 12.86 -62.05
CA VAL A 11 33.01 11.70 -61.42
C VAL A 11 33.29 11.80 -59.93
N VAL A 12 32.33 12.35 -59.17
CA VAL A 12 32.32 12.19 -57.72
C VAL A 12 31.97 10.74 -57.44
N LEU A 13 32.98 9.94 -57.10
CA LEU A 13 32.82 8.57 -56.63
C LEU A 13 32.19 8.64 -55.23
N ILE A 14 30.86 8.64 -55.15
CA ILE A 14 30.15 8.40 -53.89
C ILE A 14 30.34 6.92 -53.57
N SER A 15 31.40 6.60 -52.83
CA SER A 15 31.55 5.30 -52.17
C SER A 15 30.46 5.18 -51.12
N VAL A 16 29.38 4.50 -51.49
CA VAL A 16 28.34 4.08 -50.54
C VAL A 16 28.97 3.01 -49.67
N PHE A 17 29.52 3.39 -48.52
CA PHE A 17 29.91 2.41 -47.51
C PHE A 17 28.63 1.81 -46.96
N THR A 18 28.25 0.64 -47.46
CA THR A 18 27.31 -0.24 -46.78
C THR A 18 27.95 -0.64 -45.45
N SER A 19 27.50 -0.05 -44.35
CA SER A 19 27.89 -0.47 -43.00
C SER A 19 27.32 -1.87 -42.75
N HIS A 20 28.16 -2.88 -42.84
CA HIS A 20 27.79 -4.24 -42.45
C HIS A 20 27.99 -4.37 -40.94
N ALA A 21 27.04 -5.03 -40.27
CA ALA A 21 27.21 -5.43 -38.88
C ALA A 21 28.52 -6.23 -38.73
N ALA A 22 29.42 -5.75 -37.86
CA ALA A 22 30.69 -6.42 -37.57
C ALA A 22 30.71 -6.96 -36.14
N ASN A 23 31.63 -7.89 -35.91
CA ASN A 23 31.91 -8.44 -34.59
C ASN A 23 33.15 -7.76 -33.99
N TYR A 24 33.02 -7.30 -32.76
CA TYR A 24 34.05 -6.61 -31.99
C TYR A 24 34.43 -7.47 -30.79
N PHE A 25 35.71 -7.80 -30.66
CA PHE A 25 36.20 -8.64 -29.57
C PHE A 25 37.07 -7.81 -28.63
N TRP A 26 36.71 -7.73 -27.36
CA TRP A 26 37.53 -7.04 -26.37
C TRP A 26 38.85 -7.76 -26.14
N VAL A 27 39.96 -7.03 -26.06
CA VAL A 27 41.30 -7.56 -25.78
C VAL A 27 42.14 -6.52 -25.03
N GLY A 28 43.23 -6.95 -24.40
CA GLY A 28 44.18 -6.02 -23.76
C GLY A 28 43.86 -5.65 -22.31
N ASN A 29 43.06 -6.47 -21.60
CA ASN A 29 42.74 -6.30 -20.18
C ASN A 29 41.87 -5.06 -19.88
N SER A 30 42.15 -4.30 -18.82
CA SER A 30 41.37 -3.13 -18.44
C SER A 30 41.49 -2.01 -19.48
N GLY A 31 40.42 -1.27 -19.69
CA GLY A 31 40.42 -0.20 -20.69
C GLY A 31 39.09 0.54 -20.80
N ASN A 32 39.09 1.60 -21.61
CA ASN A 32 37.90 2.40 -21.89
C ASN A 32 37.17 1.86 -23.11
N TRP A 33 35.84 1.79 -23.04
CA TRP A 33 34.99 1.31 -24.13
C TRP A 33 35.26 2.00 -25.47
N THR A 34 35.57 3.30 -25.46
CA THR A 34 35.80 4.07 -26.69
C THR A 34 37.24 4.00 -27.22
N ASP A 35 38.14 3.28 -26.52
CA ASP A 35 39.50 3.07 -27.00
C ASP A 35 39.54 1.90 -27.99
N VAL A 36 39.73 2.23 -29.26
CA VAL A 36 39.78 1.28 -30.39
C VAL A 36 40.90 0.26 -30.28
N SER A 37 41.94 0.53 -29.49
CA SER A 37 43.03 -0.44 -29.27
C SER A 37 42.56 -1.71 -28.54
N HIS A 38 41.43 -1.64 -27.83
CA HIS A 38 40.81 -2.78 -27.15
C HIS A 38 39.84 -3.57 -28.04
N TRP A 39 39.51 -3.10 -29.24
CA TRP A 39 38.53 -3.75 -30.12
C TRP A 39 39.16 -4.47 -31.29
N ALA A 40 39.31 -5.80 -31.19
CA ALA A 40 39.83 -6.65 -32.25
C ALA A 40 38.74 -7.15 -33.21
N THR A 41 39.13 -7.48 -34.44
CA THR A 41 38.25 -8.06 -35.46
C THR A 41 37.97 -9.56 -35.25
N THR A 42 38.77 -10.22 -34.41
CA THR A 42 38.62 -11.63 -34.02
C THR A 42 38.98 -11.82 -32.54
N SER A 43 38.45 -12.87 -31.91
CA SER A 43 38.80 -13.25 -30.53
C SER A 43 40.32 -13.38 -30.33
N GLY A 44 40.87 -12.70 -29.32
CA GLY A 44 42.31 -12.66 -29.04
C GLY A 44 43.18 -11.98 -30.12
N GLY A 45 42.58 -11.35 -31.13
CA GLY A 45 43.26 -10.84 -32.31
C GLY A 45 44.09 -9.57 -32.07
N SER A 46 45.14 -9.41 -32.88
CA SER A 46 45.97 -8.20 -32.91
C SER A 46 45.44 -7.12 -33.85
N THR A 47 44.64 -7.48 -34.86
CA THR A 47 44.05 -6.54 -35.81
C THR A 47 42.89 -5.80 -35.14
N LYS A 48 42.95 -4.46 -35.14
CA LYS A 48 41.97 -3.59 -34.48
C LYS A 48 41.00 -2.96 -35.46
N HIS A 49 39.79 -2.70 -34.97
CA HIS A 49 38.88 -1.78 -35.62
C HIS A 49 39.45 -0.35 -35.54
N THR A 50 39.06 0.51 -36.48
CA THR A 50 39.50 1.92 -36.53
C THR A 50 38.50 2.88 -35.88
N VAL A 51 37.31 2.38 -35.53
CA VAL A 51 36.24 3.09 -34.85
C VAL A 51 35.69 2.22 -33.72
N PRO A 52 35.13 2.80 -32.65
CA PRO A 52 34.40 2.04 -31.64
C PRO A 52 33.15 1.36 -32.22
N PRO A 53 32.62 0.33 -31.53
CA PRO A 53 31.38 -0.34 -31.94
C PRO A 53 30.22 0.64 -32.12
N THR A 54 29.32 0.34 -33.07
CA THR A 54 28.10 1.09 -33.37
C THR A 54 26.84 0.30 -32.99
N SER A 55 25.66 0.88 -33.21
CA SER A 55 24.36 0.21 -32.98
C SER A 55 24.11 -1.03 -33.85
N LEU A 56 24.94 -1.26 -34.87
CA LEU A 56 24.84 -2.42 -35.76
C LEU A 56 25.81 -3.54 -35.39
N ASP A 57 26.75 -3.29 -34.49
CA ASP A 57 27.88 -4.19 -34.23
C ASP A 57 27.70 -5.00 -32.94
N ASP A 58 28.00 -6.29 -32.98
CA ASP A 58 28.01 -7.12 -31.77
C ASP A 58 29.36 -7.04 -31.08
N VAL A 59 29.34 -6.97 -29.75
CA VAL A 59 30.55 -7.00 -28.92
C VAL A 59 30.65 -8.29 -28.12
N PHE A 60 31.86 -8.82 -28.02
CA PHE A 60 32.17 -10.07 -27.36
C PHE A 60 33.29 -9.90 -26.35
N PHE A 61 33.06 -10.43 -25.16
CA PHE A 61 34.05 -10.57 -24.08
C PHE A 61 34.15 -12.06 -23.75
N ASP A 62 35.27 -12.67 -24.08
CA ASP A 62 35.46 -14.11 -24.02
C ASP A 62 36.74 -14.49 -23.26
N ALA A 63 37.13 -15.77 -23.33
CA ALA A 63 38.29 -16.29 -22.62
C ALA A 63 39.62 -15.62 -23.02
N ASN A 64 39.67 -14.96 -24.18
CA ASN A 64 40.86 -14.25 -24.68
C ASN A 64 40.83 -12.74 -24.38
N SER A 65 39.77 -12.23 -23.75
CA SER A 65 39.63 -10.80 -23.45
C SER A 65 40.50 -10.33 -22.30
N PHE A 66 40.74 -11.20 -21.31
CA PHE A 66 41.44 -10.86 -20.07
C PHE A 66 42.50 -11.90 -19.75
N SER A 67 43.78 -11.50 -19.72
CA SER A 67 44.89 -12.35 -19.28
C SER A 67 45.19 -12.21 -17.78
N LEU A 68 44.63 -11.19 -17.13
CA LEU A 68 44.78 -10.90 -15.71
C LEU A 68 43.44 -10.97 -14.99
N ALA A 69 43.46 -11.29 -13.69
CA ALA A 69 42.28 -11.27 -12.83
C ALA A 69 41.74 -9.84 -12.59
N SER A 70 40.43 -9.74 -12.35
CA SER A 70 39.76 -8.52 -11.86
C SER A 70 39.95 -7.28 -12.73
N GLN A 71 40.08 -7.47 -14.04
CA GLN A 71 40.20 -6.37 -15.00
C GLN A 71 38.86 -5.68 -15.21
N THR A 72 38.89 -4.39 -15.54
CA THR A 72 37.70 -3.55 -15.67
C THR A 72 37.56 -2.96 -17.06
N VAL A 73 36.42 -3.21 -17.68
CA VAL A 73 35.96 -2.52 -18.89
C VAL A 73 35.15 -1.31 -18.44
N THR A 74 35.64 -0.12 -18.76
CA THR A 74 35.03 1.15 -18.34
C THR A 74 34.17 1.72 -19.46
N VAL A 75 32.86 1.77 -19.22
CA VAL A 75 31.90 2.44 -20.10
C VAL A 75 32.16 3.94 -20.06
N THR A 76 32.37 4.51 -21.24
CA THR A 76 32.63 5.94 -21.47
C THR A 76 31.54 6.52 -22.36
N SER A 77 31.43 7.85 -22.43
CA SER A 77 30.42 8.52 -23.25
C SER A 77 30.46 8.03 -24.71
N GLY A 78 29.29 7.71 -25.26
CA GLY A 78 29.16 7.17 -26.61
C GLY A 78 29.28 5.64 -26.72
N ALA A 79 29.31 4.92 -25.60
CA ALA A 79 29.25 3.46 -25.62
C ALA A 79 27.92 2.97 -26.22
N VAL A 80 28.04 2.21 -27.31
CA VAL A 80 26.90 1.65 -28.04
C VAL A 80 27.27 0.29 -28.60
N CYS A 81 26.31 -0.62 -28.70
CA CYS A 81 26.43 -1.87 -29.45
C CYS A 81 25.06 -2.34 -29.95
N ARG A 82 25.07 -3.30 -30.87
CA ARG A 82 23.90 -4.13 -31.19
C ARG A 82 23.66 -5.10 -30.04
N SER A 83 24.48 -6.14 -29.90
CA SER A 83 24.38 -7.09 -28.79
C SER A 83 25.68 -7.14 -28.00
N MET A 84 25.58 -7.40 -26.70
CA MET A 84 26.72 -7.56 -25.81
C MET A 84 26.73 -8.97 -25.22
N ASN A 85 27.80 -9.72 -25.45
CA ASN A 85 27.93 -11.09 -24.98
C ASN A 85 29.24 -11.32 -24.22
N TRP A 86 29.12 -11.68 -22.94
CA TRP A 86 30.24 -11.99 -22.05
C TRP A 86 30.44 -13.49 -21.82
N THR A 87 29.77 -14.32 -22.61
CA THR A 87 29.83 -15.78 -22.48
C THR A 87 31.26 -16.27 -22.68
N GLY A 88 31.78 -17.04 -21.72
CA GLY A 88 33.14 -17.56 -21.76
C GLY A 88 34.20 -16.60 -21.20
N ALA A 89 33.84 -15.40 -20.76
CA ALA A 89 34.78 -14.52 -20.06
C ALA A 89 35.33 -15.20 -18.79
N THR A 90 36.66 -15.26 -18.71
CA THR A 90 37.43 -15.82 -17.59
C THR A 90 38.05 -14.70 -16.75
N ASN A 91 38.65 -15.04 -15.61
CA ASN A 91 39.41 -14.11 -14.77
C ASN A 91 38.57 -13.04 -14.01
N THR A 92 37.28 -13.30 -13.85
CA THR A 92 36.33 -12.50 -13.07
C THR A 92 36.40 -10.99 -13.39
N PRO A 93 36.20 -10.61 -14.66
CA PRO A 93 36.30 -9.22 -15.06
C PRO A 93 35.09 -8.43 -14.55
N LYS A 94 35.19 -7.12 -14.64
CA LYS A 94 34.14 -6.18 -14.28
C LYS A 94 33.78 -5.32 -15.48
N ILE A 95 32.49 -5.09 -15.70
CA ILE A 95 32.02 -3.94 -16.50
C ILE A 95 31.53 -2.85 -15.54
N SER A 96 32.04 -1.63 -15.71
CA SER A 96 31.65 -0.51 -14.86
C SER A 96 31.35 0.75 -15.65
N SER A 97 30.40 1.55 -15.16
CA SER A 97 30.17 2.93 -15.64
C SER A 97 30.12 3.88 -14.46
N PHE A 98 30.52 5.14 -14.67
CA PHE A 98 30.36 6.23 -13.69
C PHE A 98 29.55 7.35 -14.34
N PHE A 99 28.22 7.27 -14.24
CA PHE A 99 27.24 8.17 -14.88
C PHE A 99 27.28 8.24 -16.41
N ASN A 100 28.07 7.40 -17.09
CA ASN A 100 28.01 7.24 -18.54
C ASN A 100 26.98 6.15 -18.89
N ASP A 101 26.09 6.48 -19.81
CA ASP A 101 25.08 5.57 -20.31
C ASP A 101 25.64 4.65 -21.40
N ILE A 102 24.99 3.50 -21.59
CA ILE A 102 25.27 2.58 -22.70
C ILE A 102 23.99 2.26 -23.46
N ASP A 103 24.05 2.38 -24.79
CA ASP A 103 22.95 2.06 -25.69
C ASP A 103 23.12 0.64 -26.28
N ILE A 104 22.10 -0.20 -26.13
CA ILE A 104 22.07 -1.59 -26.62
C ILE A 104 20.87 -1.78 -27.55
N TYR A 105 21.12 -2.18 -28.80
CA TYR A 105 20.09 -2.39 -29.82
C TYR A 105 19.68 -3.85 -29.98
N GLY A 106 20.04 -4.70 -29.03
CA GLY A 106 19.91 -6.14 -29.11
C GLY A 106 19.98 -6.82 -27.75
N SER A 107 20.60 -7.99 -27.70
CA SER A 107 20.70 -8.83 -26.50
C SER A 107 21.81 -8.39 -25.56
N LEU A 108 21.63 -8.62 -24.26
CA LEU A 108 22.63 -8.43 -23.22
C LEU A 108 22.80 -9.73 -22.44
N ILE A 109 24.00 -10.33 -22.49
CA ILE A 109 24.31 -11.58 -21.82
C ILE A 109 25.55 -11.36 -20.94
N ILE A 110 25.36 -11.39 -19.62
CA ILE A 110 26.41 -11.29 -18.61
C ILE A 110 26.31 -12.51 -17.68
N PRO A 111 27.26 -13.46 -17.73
CA PRO A 111 27.25 -14.63 -16.86
C PRO A 111 27.67 -14.27 -15.44
N ALA A 112 27.39 -15.15 -14.49
CA ALA A 112 27.71 -14.95 -13.06
C ALA A 112 29.22 -14.81 -12.75
N THR A 113 30.09 -15.15 -13.71
CA THR A 113 31.54 -14.96 -13.60
C THR A 113 31.98 -13.50 -13.79
N VAL A 114 31.09 -12.60 -14.19
CA VAL A 114 31.40 -11.19 -14.46
C VAL A 114 30.79 -10.32 -13.36
N ASN A 115 31.58 -9.38 -12.85
CA ASN A 115 31.10 -8.35 -11.94
C ASN A 115 30.42 -7.22 -12.73
N ARG A 116 29.20 -6.86 -12.32
CA ARG A 116 28.41 -5.79 -12.93
C ARG A 116 28.36 -4.59 -11.99
N ASP A 117 28.75 -3.42 -12.48
CA ASP A 117 28.72 -2.17 -11.70
C ASP A 117 28.32 -0.97 -12.58
N PHE A 118 27.08 -0.97 -13.04
CA PHE A 118 26.53 0.13 -13.84
C PHE A 118 26.00 1.25 -12.92
N LEU A 119 26.75 2.35 -12.81
CA LEU A 119 26.26 3.57 -12.12
C LEU A 119 25.66 4.59 -13.09
N GLY A 120 25.84 4.39 -14.40
CA GLY A 120 25.05 5.02 -15.47
C GLY A 120 23.91 4.13 -15.96
N ASN A 121 23.11 4.63 -16.88
CA ASN A 121 21.90 3.92 -17.35
C ASN A 121 22.22 2.97 -18.51
N VAL A 122 21.45 1.89 -18.61
CA VAL A 122 21.44 0.99 -19.77
C VAL A 122 20.17 1.23 -20.57
N HIS A 123 20.31 1.61 -21.84
CA HIS A 123 19.18 1.89 -22.72
C HIS A 123 19.03 0.81 -23.80
N PHE A 124 17.87 0.18 -23.85
CA PHE A 124 17.48 -0.78 -24.86
C PHE A 124 16.66 -0.09 -25.97
N LYS A 125 17.25 0.02 -27.17
CA LYS A 125 16.78 0.95 -28.24
C LYS A 125 16.44 0.30 -29.57
N ALA A 126 16.48 -1.04 -29.65
CA ALA A 126 16.09 -1.79 -30.85
C ALA A 126 14.66 -1.45 -31.30
N THR A 127 14.45 -1.14 -32.58
CA THR A 127 13.11 -0.84 -33.11
C THR A 127 12.43 -2.04 -33.77
N SER A 128 13.06 -3.22 -33.70
CA SER A 128 12.53 -4.48 -34.21
C SER A 128 13.27 -5.67 -33.60
N GLY A 129 12.74 -6.87 -33.82
CA GLY A 129 13.38 -8.13 -33.42
C GLY A 129 13.07 -8.55 -31.99
N ALA A 130 13.42 -9.80 -31.71
CA ALA A 130 13.33 -10.40 -30.39
C ALA A 130 14.74 -10.60 -29.83
N HIS A 131 14.96 -10.07 -28.63
CA HIS A 131 16.24 -10.00 -27.96
C HIS A 131 16.13 -10.59 -26.56
N THR A 132 17.27 -10.97 -26.01
CA THR A 132 17.36 -11.64 -24.71
C THR A 132 18.19 -10.82 -23.74
N ILE A 133 17.74 -10.76 -22.49
CA ILE A 133 18.53 -10.23 -21.37
C ILE A 133 18.76 -11.39 -20.40
N ASP A 134 20.03 -11.74 -20.20
CA ASP A 134 20.48 -12.71 -19.22
C ASP A 134 21.59 -12.08 -18.39
N LEU A 135 21.29 -11.81 -17.13
CA LEU A 135 22.24 -11.28 -16.16
C LEU A 135 22.57 -12.32 -15.08
N ALA A 136 22.25 -13.60 -15.32
CA ALA A 136 22.55 -14.72 -14.45
C ALA A 136 22.14 -14.53 -12.97
N ASN A 137 21.03 -13.83 -12.71
CA ASN A 137 20.56 -13.46 -11.37
C ASN A 137 21.60 -12.67 -10.53
N LEU A 138 22.53 -11.97 -11.17
CA LEU A 138 23.57 -11.19 -10.50
C LEU A 138 22.93 -10.16 -9.55
N PRO A 139 23.38 -10.11 -8.27
CA PRO A 139 22.81 -9.23 -7.25
C PRO A 139 23.10 -7.75 -7.55
N LEU A 140 22.45 -6.86 -6.79
CA LEU A 140 22.78 -5.44 -6.77
C LEU A 140 24.25 -5.25 -6.33
N SER A 141 25.06 -4.50 -7.07
CA SER A 141 26.22 -3.83 -6.47
C SER A 141 25.69 -2.76 -5.50
N THR A 142 26.25 -2.63 -4.30
CA THR A 142 25.78 -1.63 -3.32
C THR A 142 26.67 -0.39 -3.35
N PRO A 143 26.11 0.84 -3.27
CA PRO A 143 24.70 1.22 -3.45
C PRO A 143 24.40 1.53 -4.92
N ASN A 144 23.61 0.72 -5.61
CA ASN A 144 23.34 0.94 -7.04
C ASN A 144 22.16 1.86 -7.31
N ASN A 145 22.36 2.73 -8.30
CA ASN A 145 21.35 3.54 -8.97
C ASN A 145 21.10 3.02 -10.39
N GLU A 146 21.36 1.73 -10.66
CA GLU A 146 21.27 1.14 -12.01
C GLU A 146 19.84 1.26 -12.55
N ILE A 147 19.69 2.01 -13.66
CA ILE A 147 18.44 2.16 -14.39
C ILE A 147 18.55 1.42 -15.72
N ILE A 148 17.58 0.56 -16.00
CA ILE A 148 17.38 -0.02 -17.32
C ILE A 148 16.16 0.62 -17.97
N SER A 149 16.37 1.27 -19.11
CA SER A 149 15.30 1.89 -19.91
C SER A 149 15.06 1.11 -21.20
N PHE A 150 13.79 0.82 -21.50
CA PHE A 150 13.34 0.27 -22.77
C PHE A 150 12.69 1.40 -23.58
N GLU A 151 13.28 1.75 -24.72
CA GLU A 151 12.90 2.94 -25.50
C GLU A 151 12.62 2.62 -26.98
N GLY A 152 13.10 1.47 -27.47
CA GLY A 152 12.98 1.07 -28.87
C GLY A 152 11.60 0.53 -29.24
N VAL A 153 10.77 1.36 -29.87
CA VAL A 153 9.44 0.96 -30.36
C VAL A 153 9.56 -0.12 -31.43
N GLY A 154 8.97 -1.29 -31.17
CA GLY A 154 9.02 -2.47 -32.04
C GLY A 154 10.05 -3.53 -31.63
N GLY A 155 11.01 -3.18 -30.76
CA GLY A 155 11.91 -4.15 -30.13
C GLY A 155 11.20 -4.95 -29.03
N THR A 156 11.59 -6.21 -28.86
CA THR A 156 11.14 -7.07 -27.77
C THR A 156 12.32 -7.60 -26.99
N TRP A 157 12.31 -7.44 -25.67
CA TRP A 157 13.33 -7.97 -24.77
C TRP A 157 12.70 -8.97 -23.81
N THR A 158 13.23 -10.20 -23.83
CA THR A 158 12.79 -11.31 -23.00
C THR A 158 13.84 -11.60 -21.95
N LEU A 159 13.44 -11.63 -20.68
CA LEU A 159 14.33 -12.03 -19.59
C LEU A 159 14.57 -13.55 -19.61
N SER A 160 15.83 -13.96 -19.54
CA SER A 160 16.22 -15.36 -19.33
C SER A 160 16.68 -15.65 -17.90
N SER A 161 16.92 -14.60 -17.11
CA SER A 161 17.24 -14.68 -15.68
C SER A 161 16.42 -13.64 -14.90
N GLY A 162 16.38 -13.78 -13.58
CA GLY A 162 15.91 -12.73 -12.69
C GLY A 162 16.72 -11.45 -12.85
N LEU A 163 16.05 -10.33 -12.56
CA LEU A 163 16.60 -8.98 -12.68
C LEU A 163 16.51 -8.27 -11.33
N THR A 164 17.67 -7.86 -10.80
CA THR A 164 17.78 -7.12 -9.55
C THR A 164 18.52 -5.82 -9.82
N ILE A 165 17.80 -4.69 -9.86
CA ILE A 165 18.34 -3.34 -10.18
C ILE A 165 17.59 -2.25 -9.40
N TYR A 166 17.96 -0.97 -9.54
CA TYR A 166 17.23 0.12 -8.89
C TYR A 166 15.89 0.42 -9.58
N ARG A 167 15.89 0.61 -10.90
CA ARG A 167 14.71 1.07 -11.64
C ARG A 167 14.61 0.48 -13.04
N VAL A 168 13.39 0.12 -13.44
CA VAL A 168 13.03 -0.18 -14.83
C VAL A 168 12.15 0.93 -15.38
N ASP A 169 12.53 1.48 -16.53
CA ASP A 169 11.73 2.43 -17.31
C ASP A 169 11.24 1.77 -18.60
N LEU A 170 9.92 1.73 -18.82
CA LEU A 170 9.32 1.31 -20.08
C LEU A 170 8.74 2.52 -20.81
N LYS A 171 9.49 3.03 -21.79
CA LYS A 171 9.16 4.19 -22.63
C LYS A 171 8.88 3.81 -24.09
N GLY A 172 9.23 2.61 -24.53
CA GLY A 172 8.93 2.06 -25.85
C GLY A 172 9.26 0.58 -25.95
N GLY A 173 8.61 -0.13 -26.89
CA GLY A 173 8.88 -1.55 -27.15
C GLY A 173 8.25 -2.49 -26.12
N THR A 174 8.66 -3.76 -26.15
CA THR A 174 8.09 -4.83 -25.32
C THR A 174 9.12 -5.32 -24.30
N LEU A 175 8.77 -5.29 -23.01
CA LEU A 175 9.44 -6.05 -21.98
C LEU A 175 8.62 -7.31 -21.66
N ASN A 176 9.23 -8.48 -21.84
CA ASN A 176 8.68 -9.76 -21.43
C ASN A 176 9.51 -10.33 -20.27
N THR A 177 8.93 -10.39 -19.07
CA THR A 177 9.62 -10.90 -17.88
C THR A 177 9.77 -12.41 -17.90
N ASN A 178 9.01 -13.13 -18.74
CA ASN A 178 9.20 -14.55 -19.03
C ASN A 178 9.34 -15.43 -17.78
N ASN A 179 8.45 -15.20 -16.81
CA ASN A 179 8.40 -15.91 -15.53
C ASN A 179 9.59 -15.66 -14.59
N GLN A 180 10.54 -14.79 -14.97
CA GLN A 180 11.69 -14.43 -14.16
C GLN A 180 11.30 -13.41 -13.08
N PRO A 181 11.90 -13.49 -11.88
CA PRO A 181 11.62 -12.52 -10.82
C PRO A 181 12.26 -11.17 -11.11
N LEU A 182 11.56 -10.10 -10.72
CA LEU A 182 12.09 -8.72 -10.74
C LEU A 182 12.16 -8.20 -9.31
N THR A 183 13.32 -7.73 -8.88
CA THR A 183 13.51 -7.02 -7.61
C THR A 183 14.03 -5.63 -7.90
N ILE A 184 13.16 -4.64 -7.74
CA ILE A 184 13.43 -3.25 -8.13
C ILE A 184 12.96 -2.29 -7.04
N SER A 185 13.44 -1.04 -7.04
CA SER A 185 12.81 0.01 -6.22
C SER A 185 11.58 0.57 -6.94
N LEU A 186 11.71 0.83 -8.24
CA LEU A 186 10.69 1.48 -9.04
C LEU A 186 10.53 0.79 -10.40
N PHE A 187 9.28 0.46 -10.75
CA PHE A 187 8.88 0.31 -12.14
C PHE A 187 8.19 1.60 -12.60
N SER A 188 8.60 2.15 -13.74
CA SER A 188 7.91 3.27 -14.37
C SER A 188 7.55 2.96 -15.82
N SER A 189 6.32 3.29 -16.21
CA SER A 189 5.92 3.30 -17.60
C SER A 189 5.33 4.66 -17.98
N SER A 190 6.07 5.43 -18.77
CA SER A 190 5.75 6.81 -19.15
C SER A 190 5.74 7.04 -20.66
N GLY A 191 5.15 8.16 -21.09
CA GLY A 191 4.99 8.51 -22.49
C GLY A 191 3.76 7.91 -23.16
N THR A 192 3.69 8.05 -24.49
CA THR A 192 2.55 7.63 -25.33
C THR A 192 2.96 6.69 -26.47
N ASN A 193 4.25 6.32 -26.53
CA ASN A 193 4.75 5.36 -27.50
C ASN A 193 4.09 3.99 -27.30
N ALA A 194 4.14 3.17 -28.35
CA ALA A 194 3.77 1.76 -28.25
C ALA A 194 4.74 1.04 -27.28
N ARG A 195 4.16 0.53 -26.19
CA ARG A 195 4.82 -0.12 -25.07
C ARG A 195 4.04 -1.39 -24.76
N ALA A 196 4.72 -2.48 -24.43
CA ALA A 196 4.07 -3.68 -23.95
C ALA A 196 4.84 -4.26 -22.76
N LEU A 197 4.09 -4.73 -21.76
CA LEU A 197 4.62 -5.41 -20.60
C LEU A 197 3.94 -6.77 -20.45
N THR A 198 4.71 -7.84 -20.60
CA THR A 198 4.24 -9.22 -20.45
C THR A 198 4.87 -9.82 -19.21
N LEU A 199 4.03 -10.21 -18.23
CA LEU A 199 4.49 -10.59 -16.90
C LEU A 199 4.57 -12.10 -16.64
N GLY A 200 3.95 -12.94 -17.49
CA GLY A 200 3.97 -14.40 -17.31
C GLY A 200 3.51 -14.82 -15.90
N SER A 201 4.27 -15.67 -15.22
CA SER A 201 4.11 -16.02 -13.80
C SER A 201 5.15 -15.33 -12.90
N SER A 202 5.72 -14.20 -13.35
CA SER A 202 6.78 -13.50 -12.60
C SER A 202 6.31 -12.98 -11.25
N VAL A 203 7.21 -13.05 -10.28
CA VAL A 203 7.08 -12.34 -9.00
C VAL A 203 7.90 -11.06 -9.08
N ILE A 204 7.22 -9.93 -8.96
CA ILE A 204 7.82 -8.61 -9.00
C ILE A 204 7.77 -8.01 -7.60
N THR A 205 8.90 -7.63 -7.05
CA THR A 205 9.00 -6.89 -5.79
C THR A 205 9.46 -5.47 -6.08
N CYS A 206 8.65 -4.49 -5.69
CA CYS A 206 8.94 -3.08 -5.89
C CYS A 206 8.56 -2.25 -4.66
N ALA A 207 9.20 -1.09 -4.46
CA ALA A 207 8.62 -0.10 -3.55
C ALA A 207 7.47 0.61 -4.26
N THR A 208 7.71 1.06 -5.48
CA THR A 208 6.75 1.81 -6.29
C THR A 208 6.50 1.13 -7.63
N TRP A 209 5.23 1.01 -7.98
CA TRP A 209 4.75 0.66 -9.32
C TRP A 209 4.05 1.89 -9.91
N ASP A 210 4.63 2.48 -10.97
CA ASP A 210 4.18 3.75 -11.52
C ASP A 210 3.88 3.69 -13.02
N VAL A 211 2.63 3.38 -13.38
CA VAL A 211 2.14 3.64 -14.72
C VAL A 211 1.69 5.11 -14.78
N GLN A 212 2.40 5.93 -15.53
CA GLN A 212 2.07 7.36 -15.65
C GLN A 212 1.04 7.63 -16.75
N SER A 213 1.02 6.77 -17.76
CA SER A 213 0.11 6.85 -18.91
C SER A 213 -0.24 5.45 -19.37
N ALA A 214 -1.54 5.15 -19.52
CA ALA A 214 -2.01 3.93 -20.17
C ALA A 214 -2.00 4.04 -21.71
N THR A 215 -1.88 5.25 -22.27
CA THR A 215 -1.87 5.47 -23.72
C THR A 215 -0.69 4.76 -24.37
N GLY A 216 -0.99 3.87 -25.33
CA GLY A 216 0.03 3.09 -26.03
C GLY A 216 0.62 1.94 -25.19
N LEU A 217 0.15 1.68 -23.97
CA LEU A 217 0.62 0.56 -23.14
C LEU A 217 -0.32 -0.64 -23.28
N THR A 218 0.23 -1.78 -23.69
CA THR A 218 -0.42 -3.10 -23.58
C THR A 218 0.09 -3.83 -22.34
N MET A 219 -0.79 -4.12 -21.39
CA MET A 219 -0.48 -4.87 -20.17
C MET A 219 -0.97 -6.32 -20.30
N THR A 220 -0.07 -7.30 -20.17
CA THR A 220 -0.39 -8.73 -20.16
C THR A 220 0.03 -9.34 -18.82
N PRO A 221 -0.88 -9.36 -17.82
CA PRO A 221 -0.53 -9.75 -16.45
C PRO A 221 -0.37 -11.27 -16.25
N SER A 222 -1.08 -12.08 -17.04
CA SER A 222 -1.04 -13.56 -16.95
C SER A 222 -1.24 -14.07 -15.50
N ALA A 223 -0.29 -14.84 -14.96
CA ALA A 223 -0.34 -15.41 -13.62
C ALA A 223 0.61 -14.68 -12.64
N SER A 224 1.00 -13.45 -12.93
CA SER A 224 2.02 -12.71 -12.17
C SER A 224 1.57 -12.32 -10.76
N ALA A 225 2.53 -11.98 -9.91
CA ALA A 225 2.30 -11.34 -8.62
C ALA A 225 3.20 -10.12 -8.46
N ILE A 226 2.60 -8.96 -8.15
CA ILE A 226 3.32 -7.72 -7.85
C ILE A 226 3.22 -7.47 -6.34
N THR A 227 4.36 -7.42 -5.66
CA THR A 227 4.47 -7.00 -4.27
C THR A 227 4.96 -5.56 -4.23
N THR A 228 4.21 -4.68 -3.56
CA THR A 228 4.55 -3.26 -3.39
C THR A 228 4.62 -2.89 -1.91
N THR A 229 5.50 -1.94 -1.57
CA THR A 229 5.68 -1.46 -0.19
C THR A 229 5.40 0.02 0.03
N PHE A 230 5.10 0.79 -1.03
CA PHE A 230 4.87 2.23 -0.92
C PHE A 230 3.74 2.76 -1.79
N ARG A 231 3.80 2.57 -3.11
CA ARG A 231 2.80 3.17 -4.02
C ARG A 231 2.52 2.29 -5.24
N PHE A 232 1.26 2.26 -5.66
CA PHE A 232 0.80 1.61 -6.88
C PHE A 232 -0.11 2.55 -7.69
N ASN A 233 0.41 3.08 -8.80
CA ASN A 233 -0.36 3.80 -9.82
C ASN A 233 -0.64 2.86 -10.99
N GLY A 234 -1.86 2.34 -11.08
CA GLY A 234 -2.21 1.30 -12.05
C GLY A 234 -2.88 1.81 -13.33
N LYS A 235 -3.31 3.08 -13.38
CA LYS A 235 -3.98 3.71 -14.53
C LYS A 235 -5.18 2.94 -15.09
N GLY A 236 -5.87 2.21 -14.22
CA GLY A 236 -7.07 1.47 -14.59
C GLY A 236 -6.82 0.25 -15.48
N LEU A 237 -5.60 -0.28 -15.44
CA LEU A 237 -5.24 -1.51 -16.14
C LEU A 237 -5.68 -2.74 -15.36
N THR A 238 -5.60 -3.89 -16.03
CA THR A 238 -5.82 -5.20 -15.42
C THR A 238 -4.48 -5.79 -14.95
N TYR A 239 -4.48 -6.28 -13.72
CA TYR A 239 -3.38 -6.97 -13.08
C TYR A 239 -3.87 -8.31 -12.54
N ASN A 240 -2.96 -9.27 -12.35
CA ASN A 240 -3.31 -10.53 -11.73
C ASN A 240 -3.31 -10.38 -10.20
N ASN A 241 -2.21 -10.72 -9.53
CA ASN A 241 -2.14 -10.64 -8.08
C ASN A 241 -1.37 -9.39 -7.62
N LEU A 242 -1.94 -8.64 -6.69
CA LEU A 242 -1.29 -7.54 -5.97
C LEU A 242 -1.10 -7.92 -4.51
N VAL A 243 0.12 -7.83 -4.00
CA VAL A 243 0.46 -8.09 -2.61
C VAL A 243 0.87 -6.77 -1.95
N ILE A 244 0.16 -6.42 -0.89
CA ILE A 244 0.41 -5.23 -0.08
C ILE A 244 1.27 -5.64 1.11
N SER A 245 2.46 -5.08 1.19
CA SER A 245 3.38 -5.24 2.32
C SER A 245 3.70 -3.86 2.89
N GLY A 246 3.63 -3.65 4.20
CA GLY A 246 3.79 -2.31 4.77
C GLY A 246 2.62 -1.37 4.45
N THR A 247 2.90 -0.08 4.22
CA THR A 247 1.88 0.94 3.93
C THR A 247 1.90 1.31 2.45
N VAL A 248 0.82 1.00 1.72
CA VAL A 248 0.74 1.22 0.28
C VAL A 248 -0.41 2.12 -0.07
N GLU A 249 -0.14 3.14 -0.89
CA GLU A 249 -1.16 3.93 -1.55
C GLU A 249 -1.51 3.33 -2.92
N LEU A 250 -2.79 3.01 -3.14
CA LEU A 250 -3.31 2.43 -4.37
C LEU A 250 -4.19 3.45 -5.11
N TYR A 251 -3.75 3.83 -6.31
CA TYR A 251 -4.36 4.87 -7.14
C TYR A 251 -5.08 4.28 -8.37
N ASP A 252 -5.97 5.09 -8.96
CA ASP A 252 -6.76 4.78 -10.17
C ASP A 252 -7.77 3.63 -9.99
N ASN A 253 -8.64 3.41 -11.00
CA ASN A 253 -9.70 2.40 -10.98
C ASN A 253 -9.22 1.07 -11.58
N ASN A 254 -8.47 0.26 -10.84
CA ASN A 254 -7.82 -0.93 -11.40
C ASN A 254 -8.67 -2.20 -11.31
N ILE A 255 -8.28 -3.19 -12.09
CA ILE A 255 -8.85 -4.54 -12.06
C ILE A 255 -7.78 -5.50 -11.56
N PHE A 256 -8.06 -6.25 -10.50
CA PHE A 256 -7.18 -7.28 -9.96
C PHE A 256 -7.88 -8.63 -9.96
N ASN A 257 -7.12 -9.71 -10.17
CA ASN A 257 -7.60 -11.02 -9.77
C ASN A 257 -7.68 -11.08 -8.24
N THR A 258 -6.54 -11.00 -7.54
CA THR A 258 -6.52 -11.01 -6.07
C THR A 258 -5.69 -9.86 -5.52
N ILE A 259 -6.22 -9.17 -4.52
CA ILE A 259 -5.42 -8.31 -3.63
C ILE A 259 -5.16 -9.09 -2.34
N THR A 260 -3.90 -9.22 -1.93
CA THR A 260 -3.49 -9.87 -0.68
C THR A 260 -2.87 -8.84 0.26
N LEU A 261 -3.42 -8.70 1.45
CA LEU A 261 -2.90 -7.85 2.51
C LEU A 261 -2.06 -8.70 3.48
N GLN A 262 -0.76 -8.42 3.57
CA GLN A 262 0.11 -9.09 4.55
C GLN A 262 -0.22 -8.66 5.98
N ALA A 263 0.19 -9.44 6.98
CA ALA A 263 -0.03 -9.08 8.39
C ALA A 263 0.51 -7.67 8.69
N GLY A 264 -0.30 -6.84 9.35
CA GLY A 264 0.05 -5.44 9.65
C GLY A 264 0.07 -4.49 8.44
N ALA A 265 -0.28 -4.94 7.24
CA ALA A 265 -0.31 -4.10 6.06
C ALA A 265 -1.40 -3.02 6.14
N ILE A 266 -1.10 -1.84 5.63
CA ILE A 266 -2.02 -0.70 5.52
C ILE A 266 -2.22 -0.41 4.03
N LEU A 267 -3.40 -0.74 3.52
CA LEU A 267 -3.84 -0.35 2.19
C LEU A 267 -4.60 0.99 2.27
N LYS A 268 -4.02 2.02 1.66
CA LYS A 268 -4.64 3.34 1.48
C LYS A 268 -5.15 3.46 0.05
N LEU A 269 -6.46 3.45 -0.13
CA LEU A 269 -7.10 3.64 -1.42
C LEU A 269 -7.18 5.13 -1.75
N LYS A 270 -6.87 5.52 -2.99
CA LYS A 270 -7.16 6.87 -3.45
C LYS A 270 -8.68 7.09 -3.41
N GLU A 271 -9.11 8.17 -2.80
CA GLU A 271 -10.51 8.55 -2.65
C GLU A 271 -11.22 8.65 -4.01
N GLY A 272 -12.51 8.27 -4.03
CA GLY A 272 -13.32 8.23 -5.26
C GLY A 272 -12.96 7.10 -6.24
N THR A 273 -11.91 6.31 -5.98
CA THR A 273 -11.54 5.19 -6.86
C THR A 273 -12.32 3.92 -6.53
N THR A 274 -12.46 3.05 -7.53
CA THR A 274 -13.02 1.71 -7.43
C THR A 274 -11.99 0.67 -7.83
N GLN A 275 -11.65 -0.23 -6.91
CA GLN A 275 -10.87 -1.43 -7.23
C GLN A 275 -11.82 -2.58 -7.54
N THR A 276 -11.79 -3.08 -8.78
CA THR A 276 -12.57 -4.25 -9.19
C THR A 276 -11.75 -5.51 -8.93
N ILE A 277 -12.27 -6.43 -8.14
CA ILE A 277 -11.51 -7.60 -7.67
C ILE A 277 -12.24 -8.93 -7.92
N SER A 278 -11.50 -9.98 -8.21
CA SER A 278 -12.01 -11.36 -8.08
C SER A 278 -11.86 -11.90 -6.66
N GLY A 279 -10.89 -11.42 -5.89
CA GLY A 279 -10.67 -11.80 -4.50
C GLY A 279 -9.92 -10.74 -3.69
N LEU A 280 -10.14 -10.75 -2.38
CA LEU A 280 -9.39 -9.97 -1.40
C LEU A 280 -9.06 -10.91 -0.24
N VAL A 281 -7.78 -11.00 0.08
CA VAL A 281 -7.24 -11.89 1.12
C VAL A 281 -6.59 -11.04 2.20
N SER A 282 -6.85 -11.35 3.47
CA SER A 282 -6.18 -10.77 4.62
C SER A 282 -5.39 -11.85 5.36
N ASN A 283 -4.10 -11.60 5.56
CA ASN A 283 -3.23 -12.37 6.45
C ASN A 283 -3.11 -11.72 7.84
N GLY A 284 -4.04 -10.82 8.20
CA GLY A 284 -4.05 -10.14 9.49
C GLY A 284 -4.22 -11.08 10.67
N SER A 285 -3.70 -10.67 11.82
CA SER A 285 -3.88 -11.33 13.12
C SER A 285 -4.35 -10.33 14.18
N ALA A 286 -4.76 -10.81 15.35
CA ALA A 286 -5.17 -9.92 16.45
C ALA A 286 -4.06 -8.94 16.87
N GLY A 287 -2.79 -9.37 16.80
CA GLY A 287 -1.62 -8.52 17.12
C GLY A 287 -1.15 -7.66 15.95
N ASN A 288 -1.42 -8.07 14.71
CA ASN A 288 -1.02 -7.35 13.50
C ASN A 288 -2.19 -7.31 12.51
N PRO A 289 -3.27 -6.56 12.81
CA PRO A 289 -4.42 -6.49 11.93
C PRO A 289 -4.05 -5.76 10.64
N VAL A 290 -4.73 -6.11 9.54
CA VAL A 290 -4.62 -5.33 8.29
C VAL A 290 -5.49 -4.09 8.38
N THR A 291 -5.12 -3.01 7.70
CA THR A 291 -5.91 -1.79 7.63
C THR A 291 -6.28 -1.48 6.19
N ILE A 292 -7.56 -1.19 5.96
CA ILE A 292 -8.10 -0.67 4.70
C ILE A 292 -8.69 0.70 5.02
N LYS A 293 -8.15 1.74 4.40
CA LYS A 293 -8.66 3.11 4.52
C LYS A 293 -8.44 3.88 3.23
N THR A 294 -8.88 5.14 3.17
CA THR A 294 -8.47 6.05 2.10
C THR A 294 -7.22 6.86 2.45
N VAL A 295 -6.63 7.49 1.43
CA VAL A 295 -5.50 8.42 1.62
C VAL A 295 -5.92 9.65 2.42
N THR A 296 -7.14 10.15 2.16
CA THR A 296 -7.74 11.29 2.87
C THR A 296 -8.95 10.82 3.65
N ASP A 297 -8.86 10.87 4.97
CA ASP A 297 -9.92 10.41 5.89
C ASP A 297 -11.25 11.15 5.64
N GLY A 298 -12.36 10.43 5.79
CA GLY A 298 -13.72 10.94 5.62
C GLY A 298 -14.23 10.92 4.18
N VAL A 299 -13.42 10.53 3.19
CA VAL A 299 -13.83 10.38 1.79
C VAL A 299 -13.72 8.94 1.36
N ILE A 300 -14.77 8.40 0.74
CA ILE A 300 -14.93 6.97 0.41
C ILE A 300 -14.07 6.55 -0.79
N ALA A 301 -13.55 5.32 -0.74
CA ALA A 301 -13.18 4.52 -1.91
C ALA A 301 -13.95 3.20 -1.95
N THR A 302 -13.96 2.51 -3.09
CA THR A 302 -14.85 1.36 -3.32
C THR A 302 -14.09 0.08 -3.68
N PHE A 303 -14.47 -1.05 -3.08
CA PHE A 303 -14.22 -2.38 -3.64
C PHE A 303 -15.45 -2.86 -4.38
N SER A 304 -15.27 -3.39 -5.59
CA SER A 304 -16.36 -3.97 -6.38
C SER A 304 -16.06 -5.42 -6.77
N LYS A 305 -17.02 -6.31 -6.54
CA LYS A 305 -16.98 -7.69 -7.03
C LYS A 305 -18.35 -8.11 -7.51
N ALA A 306 -18.43 -8.61 -8.75
CA ALA A 306 -19.71 -8.87 -9.42
C ALA A 306 -20.56 -9.95 -8.74
N SER A 307 -19.94 -11.04 -8.26
CA SER A 307 -20.65 -12.17 -7.65
C SER A 307 -19.73 -12.99 -6.73
N GLY A 308 -20.33 -13.89 -5.93
CA GLY A 308 -19.63 -14.75 -4.97
C GLY A 308 -19.48 -14.08 -3.61
N SER A 309 -18.38 -14.35 -2.91
CA SER A 309 -18.10 -13.76 -1.61
C SER A 309 -16.64 -13.30 -1.46
N VAL A 310 -16.43 -12.36 -0.55
CA VAL A 310 -15.13 -11.95 -0.01
C VAL A 310 -15.24 -12.05 1.50
N SER A 311 -14.34 -12.79 2.14
CA SER A 311 -14.27 -12.87 3.59
C SER A 311 -12.84 -12.63 4.06
N ILE A 312 -12.66 -11.57 4.86
CA ILE A 312 -11.37 -11.24 5.48
C ILE A 312 -11.50 -11.21 7.00
N ASN A 313 -10.42 -11.47 7.72
CA ASN A 313 -10.41 -11.40 9.19
C ASN A 313 -9.33 -10.44 9.67
N ASN A 314 -9.43 -10.06 10.94
CA ASN A 314 -8.49 -9.19 11.62
C ASN A 314 -8.22 -7.90 10.83
N ALA A 315 -9.29 -7.27 10.35
CA ALA A 315 -9.23 -6.06 9.54
C ALA A 315 -9.65 -4.81 10.34
N ARG A 316 -9.08 -3.67 10.00
CA ARG A 316 -9.55 -2.33 10.40
C ARG A 316 -10.01 -1.65 9.14
N ILE A 317 -11.30 -1.40 9.01
CA ILE A 317 -11.88 -0.86 7.77
C ILE A 317 -12.40 0.53 8.07
N GLN A 318 -12.01 1.52 7.26
CA GLN A 318 -12.45 2.90 7.34
C GLN A 318 -12.71 3.40 5.91
N ASP A 319 -13.69 4.30 5.73
CA ASP A 319 -13.88 5.04 4.48
C ASP A 319 -13.98 4.15 3.23
N ASN A 320 -14.64 2.99 3.35
CA ASN A 320 -14.72 2.00 2.28
C ASN A 320 -16.14 1.51 2.04
N THR A 321 -16.54 1.52 0.78
CA THR A 321 -17.77 0.87 0.32
C THR A 321 -17.43 -0.44 -0.38
N ALA A 322 -18.03 -1.54 0.04
CA ALA A 322 -18.07 -2.77 -0.74
C ALA A 322 -19.36 -2.81 -1.59
N THR A 323 -19.22 -3.13 -2.87
CA THR A 323 -20.34 -3.13 -3.81
C THR A 323 -20.21 -4.23 -4.88
N GLY A 324 -21.15 -4.23 -5.80
CA GLY A 324 -21.38 -5.30 -6.78
C GLY A 324 -22.43 -6.28 -6.25
N GLY A 325 -22.49 -7.48 -6.83
CA GLY A 325 -23.42 -8.54 -6.40
C GLY A 325 -22.79 -9.56 -5.44
N ALA A 326 -21.53 -9.40 -5.05
CA ALA A 326 -20.86 -10.26 -4.08
C ALA A 326 -21.13 -9.85 -2.63
N THR A 327 -21.13 -10.83 -1.73
CA THR A 327 -21.19 -10.56 -0.28
C THR A 327 -19.78 -10.30 0.27
N PHE A 328 -19.59 -9.17 0.95
CA PHE A 328 -18.34 -8.85 1.65
C PHE A 328 -18.54 -9.02 3.16
N SER A 329 -17.70 -9.83 3.79
CA SER A 329 -17.76 -10.09 5.23
C SER A 329 -16.41 -9.92 5.90
N ALA A 330 -16.42 -9.40 7.13
CA ALA A 330 -15.27 -9.36 8.02
C ALA A 330 -15.64 -9.90 9.42
N PRO A 331 -15.85 -11.22 9.56
CA PRO A 331 -16.57 -11.77 10.71
C PRO A 331 -15.73 -11.96 11.98
N VAL A 332 -14.39 -12.06 11.87
CA VAL A 332 -13.53 -12.35 13.03
C VAL A 332 -12.49 -11.26 13.22
N GLY A 333 -12.39 -10.74 14.44
CA GLY A 333 -11.33 -9.81 14.87
C GLY A 333 -11.29 -8.48 14.12
N SER A 334 -12.34 -8.16 13.36
CA SER A 334 -12.41 -6.98 12.49
C SER A 334 -13.19 -5.86 13.13
N VAL A 335 -12.87 -4.62 12.78
CA VAL A 335 -13.47 -3.41 13.37
C VAL A 335 -13.81 -2.42 12.27
N ASP A 336 -15.03 -1.88 12.34
CA ASP A 336 -15.47 -0.71 11.59
C ASP A 336 -14.94 0.56 12.29
N LEU A 337 -14.12 1.33 11.58
CA LEU A 337 -13.56 2.61 12.04
C LEU A 337 -14.32 3.83 11.52
N GLY A 338 -15.47 3.63 10.86
CA GLY A 338 -16.37 4.66 10.37
C GLY A 338 -16.40 4.78 8.85
N ASN A 339 -17.56 5.22 8.34
CA ASN A 339 -17.82 5.44 6.92
C ASN A 339 -17.61 4.16 6.07
N VAL A 340 -18.04 3.02 6.61
CA VAL A 340 -17.99 1.71 5.95
C VAL A 340 -19.39 1.27 5.55
N THR A 341 -19.58 0.88 4.28
CA THR A 341 -20.86 0.35 3.80
C THR A 341 -20.68 -0.89 2.93
N GLY A 342 -21.70 -1.75 2.85
CA GLY A 342 -21.65 -3.00 2.07
C GLY A 342 -20.81 -4.14 2.67
N TRP A 343 -20.22 -3.93 3.85
CA TRP A 343 -19.48 -4.93 4.61
C TRP A 343 -20.33 -5.51 5.74
N ASN A 344 -20.36 -6.84 5.84
CA ASN A 344 -20.89 -7.55 7.01
C ASN A 344 -19.78 -7.72 8.04
N ILE A 345 -19.62 -6.76 8.94
CA ILE A 345 -18.62 -6.78 10.02
C ILE A 345 -19.30 -7.31 11.28
N THR A 346 -18.95 -8.52 11.70
CA THR A 346 -19.46 -9.09 12.95
C THR A 346 -18.69 -8.50 14.12
N VAL A 347 -19.42 -7.87 15.03
CA VAL A 347 -18.84 -7.35 16.26
C VAL A 347 -18.98 -8.42 17.35
N VAL A 348 -17.88 -8.70 18.04
CA VAL A 348 -17.85 -9.69 19.13
C VAL A 348 -18.52 -9.10 20.36
N GLU A 349 -19.42 -9.87 20.97
CA GLU A 349 -20.05 -9.52 22.24
C GLU A 349 -18.97 -9.34 23.32
N PRO A 350 -19.01 -8.28 24.14
CA PRO A 350 -18.14 -8.16 25.30
C PRO A 350 -18.27 -9.39 26.21
N THR A 351 -17.16 -9.85 26.78
CA THR A 351 -17.17 -10.98 27.73
C THR A 351 -16.97 -10.55 29.18
N THR A 352 -16.68 -9.28 29.42
CA THR A 352 -16.48 -8.69 30.76
C THR A 352 -17.37 -7.47 30.89
N GLN A 353 -18.29 -7.54 31.84
CA GLN A 353 -19.25 -6.48 32.12
C GLN A 353 -18.63 -5.30 32.88
N VAL A 354 -19.32 -4.18 32.86
CA VAL A 354 -19.15 -3.07 33.80
C VAL A 354 -19.27 -3.58 35.23
N THR A 355 -18.45 -3.05 36.14
CA THR A 355 -18.56 -3.31 37.57
C THR A 355 -18.58 -2.02 38.39
N SER A 356 -18.89 -2.12 39.69
CA SER A 356 -18.80 -0.99 40.64
C SER A 356 -19.61 0.26 40.25
N ALA A 357 -20.83 0.09 39.72
CA ALA A 357 -21.75 1.20 39.46
C ALA A 357 -22.11 1.91 40.78
N GLN A 358 -21.67 3.15 40.94
CA GLN A 358 -21.77 3.91 42.19
C GLN A 358 -22.08 5.39 41.93
N PHE A 359 -22.78 6.02 42.86
CA PHE A 359 -23.16 7.43 42.76
C PHE A 359 -22.10 8.30 43.42
N THR A 360 -21.53 9.23 42.66
CA THR A 360 -20.59 10.24 43.16
C THR A 360 -21.29 11.54 43.55
N LYS A 361 -22.49 11.76 43.02
CA LYS A 361 -23.31 12.93 43.33
C LYS A 361 -24.79 12.62 43.20
N VAL A 362 -25.59 12.98 44.20
CA VAL A 362 -27.05 12.87 44.16
C VAL A 362 -27.63 14.24 44.48
N LEU A 363 -28.39 14.80 43.54
CA LEU A 363 -29.08 16.09 43.66
C LEU A 363 -30.60 15.88 43.53
N PRO A 364 -31.43 16.92 43.75
CA PRO A 364 -32.88 16.78 43.63
C PRO A 364 -33.35 16.36 42.23
N THR A 365 -32.68 16.80 41.16
CA THR A 365 -33.12 16.54 39.78
C THR A 365 -32.05 15.89 38.89
N SER A 366 -30.92 15.49 39.48
CA SER A 366 -29.83 14.87 38.75
C SER A 366 -28.97 13.96 39.61
N VAL A 367 -28.35 12.98 39.00
CA VAL A 367 -27.44 12.03 39.65
C VAL A 367 -26.20 11.83 38.78
N GLU A 368 -25.01 11.86 39.36
CA GLU A 368 -23.78 11.42 38.68
C GLU A 368 -23.51 9.96 39.03
N LEU A 369 -23.47 9.12 38.00
CA LEU A 369 -23.17 7.69 38.09
C LEU A 369 -21.77 7.45 37.53
N ARG A 370 -20.95 6.70 38.27
CA ARG A 370 -19.61 6.26 37.87
C ARG A 370 -19.52 4.75 37.92
N TRP A 371 -18.66 4.16 37.10
CA TRP A 371 -18.44 2.72 37.03
C TRP A 371 -16.99 2.36 36.66
N THR A 372 -16.64 1.08 36.81
CA THR A 372 -15.39 0.49 36.29
C THR A 372 -15.67 -0.11 34.93
N ILE A 373 -14.89 0.28 33.92
CA ILE A 373 -15.03 -0.17 32.52
C ILE A 373 -14.71 -1.67 32.40
N GLY A 374 -15.52 -2.39 31.62
CA GLY A 374 -15.31 -3.79 31.25
C GLY A 374 -14.45 -3.92 29.99
N ASN A 375 -14.79 -4.84 29.08
CA ASN A 375 -14.04 -5.04 27.83
C ASN A 375 -14.80 -4.67 26.55
N GLY A 376 -16.00 -4.11 26.67
CA GLY A 376 -16.73 -3.55 25.54
C GLY A 376 -16.20 -2.18 25.12
N SER A 377 -16.46 -1.81 23.87
CA SER A 377 -16.01 -0.51 23.34
C SER A 377 -16.84 0.67 23.87
N LYS A 378 -18.05 0.42 24.38
CA LYS A 378 -19.03 1.43 24.80
C LYS A 378 -19.93 0.90 25.91
N ARG A 379 -20.53 1.81 26.69
CA ARG A 379 -21.53 1.50 27.72
C ARG A 379 -22.86 2.13 27.40
N LEU A 380 -23.93 1.40 27.71
CA LEU A 380 -25.30 1.89 27.72
C LEU A 380 -25.78 2.01 29.18
N VAL A 381 -26.30 3.18 29.57
CA VAL A 381 -26.97 3.35 30.87
C VAL A 381 -28.47 3.51 30.64
N VAL A 382 -29.24 2.66 31.31
CA VAL A 382 -30.70 2.64 31.24
C VAL A 382 -31.27 2.91 32.62
N VAL A 383 -32.22 3.83 32.71
CA VAL A 383 -32.78 4.31 33.97
C VAL A 383 -34.29 4.17 33.96
N ARG A 384 -34.84 3.82 35.12
CA ARG A 384 -36.28 3.81 35.39
C ARG A 384 -36.57 4.33 36.78
N GLN A 385 -37.76 4.89 36.97
CA GLN A 385 -38.28 5.16 38.31
C GLN A 385 -38.55 3.83 39.04
N ALA A 386 -38.19 3.73 40.31
CA ALA A 386 -38.40 2.53 41.12
C ALA A 386 -39.91 2.31 41.38
N GLY A 387 -40.34 1.04 41.42
CA GLY A 387 -41.74 0.67 41.72
C GLY A 387 -42.36 -0.39 40.80
N THR A 388 -41.75 -0.69 39.66
CA THR A 388 -42.06 -1.87 38.82
C THR A 388 -40.76 -2.62 38.49
N THR A 389 -40.86 -3.84 37.96
CA THR A 389 -39.70 -4.66 37.61
C THR A 389 -39.03 -4.17 36.33
N PHE A 390 -37.70 -4.17 36.29
CA PHE A 390 -36.92 -3.95 35.07
C PHE A 390 -36.85 -5.28 34.31
N VAL A 391 -37.71 -5.47 33.30
CA VAL A 391 -37.86 -6.76 32.59
C VAL A 391 -37.15 -6.79 31.23
N ASP A 392 -37.06 -5.64 30.55
CA ASP A 392 -36.58 -5.58 29.17
C ASP A 392 -35.11 -5.17 29.09
N ASP A 393 -34.27 -5.97 28.42
CA ASP A 393 -32.86 -5.67 28.17
C ASP A 393 -32.65 -5.05 26.76
N PRO A 394 -31.52 -4.36 26.48
CA PRO A 394 -31.21 -3.88 25.14
C PRO A 394 -31.07 -5.05 24.15
N VAL A 395 -31.44 -4.80 22.90
CA VAL A 395 -31.43 -5.80 21.82
C VAL A 395 -30.27 -5.52 20.87
N ASP A 396 -29.54 -6.56 20.49
CA ASP A 396 -28.46 -6.48 19.50
C ASP A 396 -28.93 -5.87 18.17
N GLY A 397 -28.02 -5.19 17.49
CA GLY A 397 -28.28 -4.46 16.25
C GLY A 397 -29.21 -3.26 16.39
N THR A 398 -29.66 -2.93 17.61
CA THR A 398 -30.52 -1.77 17.85
C THR A 398 -29.68 -0.56 18.22
N THR A 399 -30.03 0.60 17.63
CA THR A 399 -29.46 1.89 18.01
C THR A 399 -30.32 2.55 19.07
N TYR A 400 -29.71 2.89 20.21
CA TYR A 400 -30.36 3.64 21.28
C TYR A 400 -29.76 5.04 21.41
N THR A 401 -30.61 6.05 21.31
CA THR A 401 -30.26 7.46 21.48
C THR A 401 -30.38 7.84 22.96
N ALA A 402 -29.30 8.36 23.54
CA ALA A 402 -29.29 8.84 24.92
C ALA A 402 -29.88 10.25 25.04
N GLY A 403 -30.59 10.51 26.14
CA GLY A 403 -31.11 11.84 26.49
C GLY A 403 -31.22 12.04 28.00
N ALA A 404 -31.80 13.15 28.45
CA ALA A 404 -32.25 13.27 29.83
C ALA A 404 -33.26 12.16 30.15
N PHE A 405 -33.46 11.83 31.43
CA PHE A 405 -34.48 10.88 31.83
C PHE A 405 -35.85 11.32 31.28
N GLY A 406 -36.55 10.41 30.57
CA GLY A 406 -37.80 10.71 29.87
C GLY A 406 -37.66 11.18 28.41
N ALA A 407 -36.45 11.48 27.93
CA ALA A 407 -36.20 12.02 26.58
C ALA A 407 -35.36 11.11 25.68
N GLY A 408 -34.66 10.12 26.23
CA GLY A 408 -33.91 9.13 25.47
C GLY A 408 -34.79 8.01 24.88
N SER A 409 -34.19 7.15 24.05
CA SER A 409 -34.85 5.94 23.57
C SER A 409 -35.37 5.08 24.72
N THR A 410 -36.51 4.44 24.50
CA THR A 410 -37.11 3.52 25.47
C THR A 410 -36.69 2.07 25.20
N ILE A 411 -36.43 1.31 26.26
CA ILE A 411 -36.26 -0.15 26.21
C ILE A 411 -37.44 -0.75 26.96
N GLY A 412 -38.43 -1.27 26.23
CA GLY A 412 -39.71 -1.62 26.83
C GLY A 412 -40.43 -0.42 27.45
N THR A 413 -41.23 -0.65 28.48
CA THR A 413 -42.08 0.39 29.08
C THR A 413 -41.42 1.02 30.31
N GLY A 414 -41.16 2.33 30.27
CA GLY A 414 -40.70 3.11 31.42
C GLY A 414 -39.19 3.06 31.70
N ASN A 415 -38.40 2.36 30.88
CA ASN A 415 -36.94 2.39 30.92
C ASN A 415 -36.41 3.33 29.84
N TYR A 416 -35.60 4.32 30.22
CA TYR A 416 -35.07 5.33 29.31
C TYR A 416 -33.54 5.22 29.24
N VAL A 417 -33.01 5.26 28.03
CA VAL A 417 -31.57 5.33 27.80
C VAL A 417 -31.07 6.73 28.08
N VAL A 418 -30.20 6.87 29.08
CA VAL A 418 -29.68 8.19 29.51
C VAL A 418 -28.21 8.40 29.15
N TYR A 419 -27.53 7.35 28.69
CA TYR A 419 -26.15 7.43 28.25
C TYR A 419 -25.81 6.30 27.27
N SER A 420 -25.01 6.62 26.26
CA SER A 420 -24.43 5.67 25.30
C SER A 420 -23.07 6.24 24.85
N GLY A 421 -21.96 5.63 25.28
CA GLY A 421 -20.63 6.20 25.01
C GLY A 421 -19.46 5.47 25.70
N ASN A 422 -18.26 6.06 25.64
CA ASN A 422 -17.00 5.44 26.06
C ASN A 422 -16.35 6.05 27.32
N ALA A 423 -17.04 6.92 28.07
CA ALA A 423 -16.63 7.40 29.39
C ALA A 423 -16.87 6.36 30.51
N ASP A 424 -16.27 6.59 31.69
CA ASP A 424 -16.44 5.83 32.94
C ASP A 424 -17.51 6.44 33.88
N ARG A 425 -18.16 7.53 33.46
CA ARG A 425 -19.18 8.25 34.23
C ARG A 425 -20.14 9.01 33.34
N THR A 426 -21.31 9.36 33.89
CA THR A 426 -22.27 10.27 33.25
C THR A 426 -23.10 11.04 34.27
N LEU A 427 -23.47 12.28 33.93
CA LEU A 427 -24.46 13.07 34.67
C LEU A 427 -25.85 12.84 34.07
N ILE A 428 -26.74 12.31 34.88
CA ILE A 428 -28.11 11.95 34.52
C ILE A 428 -29.01 13.07 35.04
N THR A 429 -29.77 13.71 34.15
CA THR A 429 -30.65 14.85 34.46
C THR A 429 -32.11 14.53 34.12
N GLY A 430 -33.05 15.40 34.51
CA GLY A 430 -34.48 15.20 34.26
C GLY A 430 -35.15 14.27 35.28
N LEU A 431 -34.53 14.08 36.45
CA LEU A 431 -35.10 13.30 37.54
C LEU A 431 -36.05 14.16 38.38
N THR A 432 -37.02 13.51 39.02
CA THR A 432 -37.94 14.10 39.99
C THR A 432 -37.30 14.07 41.37
N ALA A 433 -37.49 15.12 42.18
CA ALA A 433 -37.00 15.17 43.55
C ALA A 433 -37.68 14.13 44.46
N ASN A 434 -36.97 13.71 45.51
CA ASN A 434 -37.45 12.72 46.48
C ASN A 434 -38.02 11.44 45.84
N THR A 435 -37.40 10.98 44.75
CA THR A 435 -37.90 9.86 43.95
C THR A 435 -36.81 8.81 43.78
N ALA A 436 -37.17 7.55 44.02
CA ALA A 436 -36.25 6.42 43.87
C ALA A 436 -36.11 6.02 42.40
N TYR A 437 -34.89 5.72 41.97
CA TYR A 437 -34.53 5.29 40.62
C TYR A 437 -33.66 4.04 40.64
N PHE A 438 -33.82 3.21 39.61
CA PHE A 438 -33.01 2.02 39.35
C PHE A 438 -32.26 2.20 38.02
N PHE A 439 -30.99 1.80 38.02
CA PHE A 439 -30.05 1.99 36.93
C PHE A 439 -29.47 0.64 36.53
N LYS A 440 -29.40 0.36 35.23
CA LYS A 440 -28.59 -0.72 34.66
C LYS A 440 -27.51 -0.14 33.77
N VAL A 441 -26.32 -0.72 33.81
CA VAL A 441 -25.19 -0.38 32.93
C VAL A 441 -24.73 -1.63 32.19
N TYR A 442 -24.74 -1.56 30.86
CA TYR A 442 -24.34 -2.64 29.97
C TYR A 442 -23.08 -2.26 29.20
N GLU A 443 -22.08 -3.13 29.18
CA GLU A 443 -21.04 -3.15 28.16
C GLU A 443 -21.62 -3.59 26.83
N PHE A 444 -21.20 -2.92 25.77
CA PHE A 444 -21.50 -3.33 24.42
C PHE A 444 -20.37 -2.95 23.47
N SER A 445 -20.32 -3.66 22.35
CA SER A 445 -19.43 -3.34 21.24
C SER A 445 -20.22 -2.96 20.01
N GLY A 446 -19.60 -2.24 19.08
CA GLY A 446 -20.20 -1.94 17.77
C GLY A 446 -21.07 -0.68 17.74
N THR A 447 -21.76 -0.49 16.61
CA THR A 447 -22.58 0.70 16.33
C THR A 447 -23.71 0.38 15.37
N GLY A 448 -24.85 1.07 15.48
CA GLY A 448 -25.90 0.90 14.48
C GLY A 448 -26.45 -0.52 14.51
N ALA A 449 -26.54 -1.13 13.32
CA ALA A 449 -26.96 -2.51 13.13
C ALA A 449 -25.94 -3.56 13.62
N THR A 450 -24.75 -3.16 14.06
CA THR A 450 -23.70 -4.06 14.56
C THR A 450 -23.49 -3.96 16.08
N SER A 451 -24.36 -3.23 16.80
CA SER A 451 -24.31 -3.21 18.26
C SER A 451 -24.50 -4.61 18.84
N ASN A 452 -23.68 -4.98 19.81
CA ASN A 452 -23.71 -6.29 20.47
C ASN A 452 -23.55 -6.10 21.99
N PHE A 453 -24.66 -6.28 22.72
CA PHE A 453 -24.80 -5.93 24.14
C PHE A 453 -24.62 -7.16 25.02
N LEU A 454 -23.71 -7.08 26.01
CA LEU A 454 -23.62 -8.11 27.03
C LEU A 454 -24.77 -7.94 28.04
N ILE A 455 -25.83 -8.74 27.90
CA ILE A 455 -27.07 -8.65 28.72
C ILE A 455 -27.06 -9.55 29.96
N THR A 456 -25.92 -10.17 30.27
CA THR A 456 -25.79 -11.02 31.47
C THR A 456 -24.91 -10.36 32.53
N SER A 457 -25.31 -10.49 33.80
CA SER A 457 -24.58 -9.97 34.96
C SER A 457 -24.29 -8.47 34.91
N GLU A 458 -25.22 -7.69 34.35
CA GLU A 458 -25.13 -6.24 34.21
C GLU A 458 -25.01 -5.53 35.56
N ALA A 459 -24.28 -4.41 35.57
CA ALA A 459 -24.14 -3.63 36.79
C ALA A 459 -25.46 -2.92 37.10
N THR A 460 -25.95 -3.11 38.32
CA THR A 460 -27.18 -2.47 38.81
C THR A 460 -26.87 -1.51 39.95
N ALA A 461 -27.62 -0.41 40.03
CA ALA A 461 -27.52 0.54 41.14
C ALA A 461 -28.90 1.15 41.43
N THR A 462 -29.11 1.59 42.67
CA THR A 462 -30.33 2.30 43.08
C THR A 462 -30.00 3.52 43.93
N THR A 463 -30.72 4.61 43.72
CA THR A 463 -30.64 5.79 44.59
C THR A 463 -31.96 6.52 44.63
N THR A 464 -32.15 7.31 45.69
CA THR A 464 -33.27 8.24 45.82
C THR A 464 -32.72 9.65 45.67
N THR A 465 -33.27 10.42 44.73
CA THR A 465 -32.90 11.83 44.58
C THR A 465 -33.23 12.59 45.87
N LEU A 466 -32.46 13.65 46.12
CA LEU A 466 -32.70 14.48 47.29
C LEU A 466 -34.06 15.19 47.20
N PRO A 467 -34.68 15.58 48.33
CA PRO A 467 -35.84 16.45 48.30
C PRO A 467 -35.50 17.80 47.69
N SER A 468 -36.48 18.50 47.12
CA SER A 468 -36.29 19.84 46.53
C SER A 468 -35.81 20.88 47.54
N THR A 469 -36.01 20.62 48.84
CA THR A 469 -35.56 21.44 49.97
C THR A 469 -34.13 21.14 50.42
N ALA A 470 -33.44 20.18 49.80
CA ALA A 470 -32.09 19.84 50.20
C ALA A 470 -31.11 21.00 49.93
N VAL A 471 -30.42 21.44 50.99
CA VAL A 471 -29.35 22.42 50.89
C VAL A 471 -28.10 21.72 50.36
N ILE A 472 -27.72 22.02 49.12
CA ILE A 472 -26.50 21.46 48.51
C ILE A 472 -25.35 22.42 48.83
N MET A 473 -24.44 22.00 49.70
CA MET A 473 -23.20 22.73 49.90
C MET A 473 -22.20 22.25 48.85
N SER A 474 -21.82 23.11 47.90
CA SER A 474 -20.61 22.88 47.09
C SER A 474 -19.40 22.85 48.02
N ASN A 475 -18.32 22.15 47.64
CA ASN A 475 -17.07 21.95 48.41
C ASN A 475 -16.28 23.23 48.78
N SER A 476 -16.94 24.34 49.12
CA SER A 476 -16.37 25.42 49.90
C SER A 476 -16.26 24.95 51.35
N PRO A 477 -15.14 25.22 52.05
CA PRO A 477 -15.03 24.90 53.47
C PRO A 477 -16.16 25.59 54.24
N VAL A 478 -17.04 24.78 54.83
CA VAL A 478 -18.08 25.27 55.73
C VAL A 478 -17.41 25.53 57.06
N THR A 479 -17.15 26.80 57.36
CA THR A 479 -16.82 27.19 58.74
C THR A 479 -18.11 27.12 59.55
N VAL A 480 -18.25 26.07 60.36
CA VAL A 480 -19.27 26.05 61.40
C VAL A 480 -18.84 27.04 62.48
N CYS A 481 -19.36 28.27 62.41
CA CYS A 481 -19.19 29.23 63.49
C CYS A 481 -20.12 28.81 64.64
N THR A 482 -19.55 28.19 65.69
CA THR A 482 -20.24 28.00 66.97
C THR A 482 -20.17 29.30 67.77
N GLY A 483 -21.34 29.88 68.04
CA GLY A 483 -21.51 31.11 68.82
C GLY A 483 -23.00 31.43 69.01
N LYS A 484 -23.34 32.16 70.07
CA LYS A 484 -24.69 32.70 70.24
C LYS A 484 -24.89 33.82 69.22
N TYR A 485 -25.83 33.64 68.29
CA TYR A 485 -26.25 34.70 67.40
C TYR A 485 -27.35 35.51 68.10
N TYR A 486 -27.11 36.81 68.26
CA TYR A 486 -28.13 37.74 68.69
C TYR A 486 -28.69 38.41 67.43
N ASP A 487 -29.97 38.20 67.15
CA ASP A 487 -30.72 39.12 66.31
C ASP A 487 -30.73 40.50 66.99
N THR A 488 -30.41 41.55 66.24
CA THR A 488 -30.52 42.96 66.65
C THR A 488 -31.94 43.38 67.10
N GLY A 489 -32.94 42.51 66.96
CA GLY A 489 -34.34 42.72 67.36
C GLY A 489 -34.81 42.00 68.63
N GLY A 490 -33.98 41.15 69.26
CA GLY A 490 -34.22 40.60 70.60
C GLY A 490 -35.66 40.15 70.90
N ASN A 491 -36.09 38.99 70.39
CA ASN A 491 -37.09 38.12 71.03
C ASN A 491 -37.25 36.81 70.26
N GLY A 492 -36.53 35.76 70.69
CA GLY A 492 -36.75 34.39 70.22
C GLY A 492 -35.56 33.50 70.54
N VAL A 493 -35.81 32.42 71.30
CA VAL A 493 -34.86 31.33 71.51
C VAL A 493 -35.06 30.31 70.39
N TYR A 494 -33.98 29.92 69.72
CA TYR A 494 -33.85 28.63 69.03
C TYR A 494 -32.60 27.93 69.52
#